data_AF-A0A377ZJH3-F1
#
_entry.id   AF-A0A377ZJH3-F1
#
_cell.length_a   1.000
_cell.length_b   1.000
_cell.length_c   1.000
_cell.angle_alpha   90.00
_cell.angle_beta   90.00
_cell.angle_gamma   90.00
#
_symmetry.space_group_name_H-M   'P 1'
#
loop_
_entity.id
_entity.type
_entity.pdbx_description
1 polymer ?
#
loop_
_entity_poly.entity_id
_entity_poly.type
_entity_poly.pdbx_seq_one_letter_code
_entity_poly.pdbx_strand_id
1 'polypeptide(L)'
;MITVYGVPGWGSTISELMLSLADIPYEVVDVEGFDQPGPARERLRQINPLCQVPTLRLADGSIMTETAAIALMILDQRPDLAPAPGTPQRPQFQRLLVWLVANVYPTFTYADYRNAGRPPPRSSWWRIVASTGKISISGSNSSWPPGRGRWARR
;
A
#
# COMPACT_ATOMS: atom_id res chain seq x y z
N MET A 1 2.77 -15.64 -5.55
CA MET A 1 1.96 -14.41 -5.63
C MET A 1 2.24 -13.58 -4.38
N ILE A 2 2.23 -12.25 -4.45
CA ILE A 2 2.47 -11.39 -3.28
C ILE A 2 1.17 -11.23 -2.48
N THR A 3 1.25 -11.35 -1.15
CA THR A 3 0.13 -11.09 -0.24
C THR A 3 0.42 -9.81 0.55
N VAL A 4 -0.49 -8.83 0.48
CA VAL A 4 -0.42 -7.57 1.23
C VAL A 4 -1.31 -7.68 2.45
N TYR A 5 -0.74 -7.65 3.65
CA TYR A 5 -1.47 -7.48 4.89
C TYR A 5 -1.64 -5.99 5.16
N GLY A 6 -2.88 -5.51 5.05
CA GLY A 6 -3.21 -4.09 5.07
C GLY A 6 -4.62 -3.83 5.56
N VAL A 7 -4.95 -2.55 5.73
CA VAL A 7 -6.31 -2.10 6.07
C VAL A 7 -6.78 -1.18 4.94
N PRO A 8 -7.90 -1.47 4.29
CA PRO A 8 -8.39 -0.62 3.20
C PRO A 8 -8.51 0.84 3.60
N GLY A 9 -7.88 1.74 2.84
CA GLY A 9 -7.92 3.19 3.08
C GLY A 9 -6.87 3.72 4.07
N TRP A 10 -6.03 2.86 4.64
CA TRP A 10 -4.90 3.22 5.49
C TRP A 10 -3.59 3.26 4.68
N GLY A 11 -2.46 3.47 5.34
CA GLY A 11 -1.15 3.55 4.72
C GLY A 11 -0.67 2.33 3.91
N SER A 12 -1.32 1.16 4.01
CA SER A 12 -1.10 0.04 3.08
C SER A 12 -1.48 0.36 1.63
N THR A 13 -2.33 1.37 1.41
CA THR A 13 -2.73 1.86 0.09
C THR A 13 -1.53 2.27 -0.77
N ILE A 14 -0.42 2.73 -0.16
CA ILE A 14 0.79 3.08 -0.93
C ILE A 14 1.44 1.85 -1.53
N SER A 15 1.56 0.76 -0.76
CA SER A 15 2.12 -0.50 -1.25
C SER A 15 1.26 -1.09 -2.36
N GLU A 16 -0.06 -1.04 -2.20
CA GLU A 16 -1.02 -1.48 -3.22
C GLU A 16 -0.91 -0.64 -4.51
N LEU A 17 -0.78 0.69 -4.38
CA LEU A 17 -0.57 1.60 -5.51
C LEU A 17 0.74 1.30 -6.24
N MET A 18 1.85 1.11 -5.49
CA MET A 18 3.15 0.81 -6.10
C MET A 18 3.15 -0.54 -6.82
N LEU A 19 2.53 -1.57 -6.24
CA LEU A 19 2.39 -2.87 -6.88
C LEU A 19 1.52 -2.78 -8.15
N SER A 20 0.44 -2.01 -8.09
CA SER A 20 -0.43 -1.75 -9.26
C SER A 20 0.30 -1.00 -10.37
N LEU A 21 1.06 0.06 -10.05
CA LEU A 21 1.86 0.82 -11.01
C LEU A 21 2.96 -0.03 -11.65
N ALA A 22 3.45 -1.03 -10.91
CA ALA A 22 4.46 -1.97 -11.37
C ALA A 22 3.88 -3.17 -12.14
N ASP A 23 2.56 -3.25 -12.31
CA ASP A 23 1.84 -4.41 -12.87
C ASP A 23 2.19 -5.75 -12.17
N ILE A 24 2.54 -5.69 -10.88
CA ILE A 24 2.88 -6.87 -10.08
C ILE A 24 1.59 -7.42 -9.45
N PRO A 25 1.21 -8.69 -9.70
CA PRO A 25 -0.01 -9.26 -9.15
C PRO A 25 0.11 -9.46 -7.64
N TYR A 26 -0.90 -8.99 -6.92
CA TYR A 26 -1.00 -9.12 -5.48
C TYR A 26 -2.43 -9.41 -5.01
N GLU A 27 -2.54 -10.00 -3.82
CA GLU A 27 -3.80 -10.11 -3.08
C GLU A 27 -3.71 -9.28 -1.79
N VAL A 28 -4.86 -8.85 -1.28
CA VAL A 28 -4.94 -8.10 -0.02
C VAL A 28 -5.63 -8.96 1.04
N VAL A 29 -4.98 -9.10 2.19
CA VAL A 29 -5.55 -9.67 3.40
C VAL A 29 -5.85 -8.52 4.35
N ASP A 30 -7.14 -8.29 4.57
CA ASP A 30 -7.62 -7.29 5.50
C ASP A 30 -7.29 -7.69 6.95
N VAL A 31 -6.58 -6.81 7.65
CA VAL A 31 -6.22 -6.95 9.06
C VAL A 31 -6.77 -5.80 9.90
N GLU A 32 -7.94 -5.26 9.54
CA GLU A 32 -8.64 -4.26 10.36
C GLU A 32 -8.71 -4.69 11.84
N GLY A 33 -8.37 -3.75 12.74
CA GLY A 33 -8.27 -4.01 14.18
C GLY A 33 -6.94 -4.65 14.64
N PHE A 34 -5.90 -4.70 13.80
CA PHE A 34 -4.56 -5.19 14.20
C PHE A 34 -3.90 -4.38 15.34
N ASP A 35 -4.38 -3.16 15.56
CA ASP A 35 -3.91 -2.24 16.59
C ASP A 35 -4.47 -2.56 17.99
N GLN A 36 -5.51 -3.40 18.08
CA GLN A 36 -6.12 -3.86 19.33
C GLN A 36 -5.86 -5.35 19.60
N PRO A 37 -5.89 -5.81 20.86
CA PRO A 37 -5.86 -7.25 21.16
C PRO A 37 -7.02 -7.97 20.45
N GLY A 38 -6.72 -9.06 19.75
CA GLY A 38 -7.73 -9.83 19.02
C GLY A 38 -7.20 -10.49 17.75
N PRO A 39 -8.02 -11.35 17.14
CA PRO A 39 -7.54 -12.34 16.16
C PRO A 39 -6.77 -11.75 14.97
N ALA A 40 -7.10 -10.53 14.56
CA ALA A 40 -6.39 -9.82 13.50
C ALA A 40 -4.94 -9.48 13.90
N ARG A 41 -4.74 -8.96 15.12
CA ARG A 41 -3.43 -8.69 15.70
C ARG A 41 -2.63 -9.97 15.89
N GLU A 42 -3.23 -11.03 16.43
CA GLU A 42 -2.50 -12.29 16.61
C GLU A 42 -2.06 -12.91 15.27
N ARG A 43 -2.90 -12.84 14.24
CA ARG A 43 -2.54 -13.28 12.89
C ARG A 43 -1.38 -12.44 12.33
N LEU A 44 -1.45 -11.11 12.45
CA LEU A 44 -0.37 -10.24 11.96
C LEU A 44 0.92 -10.47 12.76
N ARG A 45 0.84 -10.67 14.07
CA ARG A 45 1.99 -10.92 14.96
C ARG A 45 2.79 -12.16 14.60
N GLN A 46 2.14 -13.19 14.05
CA GLN A 46 2.82 -14.40 13.57
C GLN A 46 3.73 -14.12 12.36
N ILE A 47 3.49 -13.02 11.64
CA ILE A 47 4.17 -12.66 10.39
C ILE A 47 5.13 -11.49 10.63
N ASN A 48 4.64 -10.46 11.32
CA ASN A 48 5.39 -9.28 11.71
C ASN A 48 5.21 -9.06 13.23
N PRO A 49 6.23 -9.37 14.05
CA PRO A 49 6.17 -9.18 15.50
C PRO A 49 5.83 -7.73 15.93
N LEU A 50 6.16 -6.74 15.11
CA LEU A 50 5.83 -5.33 15.36
C LEU A 50 4.34 -5.02 15.18
N CYS A 51 3.57 -5.93 14.57
CA CYS A 51 2.15 -5.76 14.29
C CYS A 51 1.88 -4.45 13.53
N GLN A 52 2.60 -4.21 12.44
CA GLN A 52 2.49 -3.01 11.63
C GLN A 52 2.04 -3.34 10.21
N VAL A 53 1.32 -2.40 9.60
CA VAL A 53 0.96 -2.42 8.19
C VAL A 53 1.66 -1.27 7.46
N PRO A 54 2.05 -1.43 6.18
CA PRO A 54 1.93 -2.64 5.38
C PRO A 54 2.94 -3.73 5.78
N THR A 55 2.51 -4.99 5.72
CA THR A 55 3.38 -6.18 5.75
C THR A 55 3.14 -6.98 4.49
N LEU A 56 4.18 -7.32 3.73
CA LEU A 56 4.08 -8.16 2.54
C LEU A 56 4.63 -9.55 2.83
N ARG A 57 3.93 -10.57 2.33
CA ARG A 57 4.50 -11.90 2.12
C ARG A 57 4.79 -12.06 0.64
N LEU A 58 6.06 -12.24 0.29
CA LEU A 58 6.51 -12.40 -1.09
C LEU A 58 6.18 -13.79 -1.62
N ALA A 59 6.35 -13.99 -2.93
CA ALA A 59 6.01 -15.25 -3.59
C ALA A 59 6.85 -16.44 -3.11
N ASP A 60 8.07 -16.19 -2.63
CA ASP A 60 8.97 -17.18 -2.02
C ASP A 60 8.66 -17.44 -0.53
N GLY A 61 7.66 -16.76 0.03
CA GLY A 61 7.26 -16.86 1.42
C GLY A 61 8.02 -15.94 2.38
N SER A 62 9.04 -15.20 1.92
CA SER A 62 9.74 -14.21 2.73
C SER A 62 8.85 -13.01 3.08
N ILE A 63 9.19 -12.31 4.16
CA ILE A 63 8.41 -11.17 4.66
C ILE A 63 9.16 -9.87 4.37
N MET A 64 8.44 -8.91 3.78
CA MET A 64 8.92 -7.56 3.51
C MET A 64 8.05 -6.54 4.26
N THR A 65 8.69 -5.72 5.08
CA THR A 65 8.07 -4.64 5.86
C THR A 65 8.69 -3.30 5.45
N GLU A 66 8.17 -2.20 6.00
CA GLU A 66 8.59 -0.82 5.68
C GLU A 66 8.24 -0.35 4.26
N THR A 67 7.42 0.69 4.16
CA THR A 67 6.97 1.22 2.86
C THR A 67 8.13 1.62 1.94
N ALA A 68 9.21 2.21 2.48
CA ALA A 68 10.39 2.57 1.70
C ALA A 68 11.13 1.34 1.14
N ALA A 69 11.28 0.28 1.93
CA ALA A 69 11.93 -0.96 1.50
C ALA A 69 11.09 -1.70 0.45
N ILE A 70 9.76 -1.75 0.66
CA ILE A 70 8.81 -2.27 -0.33
C ILE A 70 8.94 -1.50 -1.65
N ALA A 71 9.00 -0.17 -1.61
CA ALA A 71 9.17 0.66 -2.80
C ALA A 71 10.46 0.32 -3.55
N LEU A 72 11.59 0.22 -2.83
CA LEU A 72 12.88 -0.11 -3.43
C LEU A 72 12.90 -1.51 -4.04
N MET A 73 12.33 -2.50 -3.35
CA MET A 73 12.18 -3.87 -3.87
C MET A 73 11.36 -3.90 -5.17
N ILE A 74 10.30 -3.11 -5.27
CA ILE A 74 9.50 -3.00 -6.50
C ILE A 74 10.33 -2.36 -7.62
N LEU A 75 11.15 -1.34 -7.31
CA LEU A 75 12.03 -0.69 -8.28
C LEU A 75 13.16 -1.61 -8.78
N ASP A 76 13.56 -2.61 -8.01
CA ASP A 76 14.51 -3.62 -8.48
C ASP A 76 13.89 -4.52 -9.57
N GLN A 77 12.55 -4.72 -9.53
CA GLN A 77 11.81 -5.46 -10.57
C GLN A 77 11.35 -4.58 -11.73
N ARG A 78 11.06 -3.30 -11.46
CA ARG A 78 10.59 -2.29 -12.42
C ARG A 78 11.46 -1.03 -12.35
N PRO A 79 12.71 -1.11 -12.84
CA PRO A 79 13.67 0.00 -12.75
C PRO A 79 13.25 1.22 -13.59
N ASP A 80 12.34 1.03 -14.55
CA ASP A 80 11.75 2.08 -15.38
C ASP A 80 10.93 3.12 -14.60
N LEU A 81 10.50 2.78 -13.38
CA LEU A 81 9.71 3.65 -12.50
C LEU A 81 10.56 4.64 -11.69
N ALA A 82 11.90 4.61 -11.82
CA ALA A 82 12.78 5.52 -11.11
C ALA A 82 13.95 6.00 -12.00
N PRO A 83 14.64 7.09 -11.64
CA PRO A 83 15.85 7.49 -12.35
C PRO A 83 16.88 6.37 -12.36
N ALA A 84 17.59 6.21 -13.47
CA ALA A 84 18.56 5.15 -13.64
C ALA A 84 19.72 5.27 -12.63
N PRO A 85 20.31 4.15 -12.16
CA PRO A 85 21.52 4.18 -11.35
C PRO A 85 22.65 4.94 -12.04
N GLY A 86 23.48 5.64 -11.26
CA GLY A 86 24.58 6.46 -11.78
C GLY A 86 24.17 7.83 -12.33
N THR A 87 22.87 8.13 -12.43
CA THR A 87 22.41 9.46 -12.83
C THR A 87 22.41 10.45 -11.65
N PRO A 88 22.67 11.75 -11.88
CA PRO A 88 22.59 12.78 -10.84
C PRO A 88 21.22 12.88 -10.15
N GLN A 89 20.16 12.42 -10.80
CA GLN A 89 18.79 12.41 -10.29
C GLN A 89 18.55 11.29 -9.28
N ARG A 90 19.32 10.19 -9.32
CA ARG A 90 19.11 9.03 -8.43
C ARG A 90 19.24 9.37 -6.94
N PRO A 91 20.29 10.08 -6.47
CA PRO A 91 20.38 10.46 -5.06
C PRO A 91 19.25 11.40 -4.63
N GLN A 92 18.81 12.30 -5.50
CA GLN A 92 17.70 13.20 -5.21
C GLN A 92 16.37 12.46 -5.06
N PHE A 93 16.13 11.46 -5.91
CA PHE A 93 14.98 10.57 -5.81
C PHE A 93 14.99 9.77 -4.51
N GLN A 94 16.11 9.15 -4.15
CA GLN A 94 16.23 8.38 -2.90
C GLN A 94 16.01 9.28 -1.67
N ARG A 95 16.60 10.49 -1.66
CA ARG A 95 16.35 11.48 -0.62
C ARG A 95 14.87 11.84 -0.50
N LEU A 96 14.20 12.06 -1.64
CA LEU A 96 12.77 12.40 -1.65
C LEU A 96 11.90 11.25 -1.15
N LEU A 97 12.19 10.01 -1.55
CA LEU A 97 11.51 8.81 -1.08
C LEU A 97 11.61 8.69 0.44
N VAL A 98 12.83 8.80 0.99
CA VAL A 98 13.08 8.73 2.43
C VAL A 98 12.39 9.89 3.14
N TRP A 99 12.48 11.11 2.62
CA TRP A 99 11.82 12.27 3.21
C TRP A 99 10.29 12.09 3.26
N LEU A 100 9.68 11.58 2.18
CA LEU A 100 8.25 11.33 2.09
C LEU A 100 7.80 10.28 3.11
N VAL A 101 8.52 9.16 3.21
CA VAL A 101 8.20 8.09 4.17
C VAL A 101 8.43 8.52 5.63
N ALA A 102 9.45 9.35 5.90
CA ALA A 102 9.78 9.76 7.26
C ALA A 102 9.00 10.98 7.76
N ASN A 103 8.61 11.92 6.90
CA ASN A 103 8.02 13.20 7.32
C ASN A 103 6.57 13.36 6.90
N VAL A 104 6.19 12.85 5.72
CA VAL A 104 4.84 13.04 5.18
C VAL A 104 3.95 11.88 5.58
N TYR A 105 4.38 10.65 5.36
CA TYR A 105 3.59 9.45 5.65
C TYR A 105 3.08 9.37 7.10
N PRO A 106 3.87 9.67 8.14
CA PRO A 106 3.40 9.58 9.52
C PRO A 106 2.25 10.55 9.84
N THR A 107 2.14 11.66 9.11
CA THR A 107 1.02 12.61 9.28
C THR A 107 -0.32 12.00 8.86
N PHE A 108 -0.30 11.09 7.86
CA PHE A 108 -1.47 10.34 7.45
C PHE A 108 -1.82 9.26 8.46
N THR A 109 -0.82 8.53 8.97
CA THR A 109 -1.02 7.57 10.06
C THR A 109 -1.69 8.23 11.26
N TYR A 110 -1.25 9.45 11.64
CA TYR A 110 -1.88 10.22 12.71
C TYR A 110 -3.36 10.56 12.40
N ALA A 111 -3.67 10.93 11.16
CA ALA A 111 -5.04 11.21 10.73
C ALA A 111 -5.93 9.96 10.73
N ASP A 112 -5.39 8.80 10.35
CA ASP A 112 -6.09 7.52 10.31
C ASP A 112 -6.53 7.10 11.72
N TYR A 113 -5.63 7.14 12.70
CA TYR A 113 -5.96 6.86 14.11
C TYR A 113 -6.97 7.83 14.71
N ARG A 114 -6.95 9.11 14.31
CA ARG A 114 -7.94 10.10 14.78
C ARG A 114 -9.36 9.81 14.26
N ASN A 115 -9.48 9.17 13.10
CA ASN A 115 -10.76 8.87 12.48
C ASN A 115 -11.28 7.46 12.80
N ALA A 116 -10.50 6.64 13.52
CA ALA A 116 -10.90 5.31 13.96
C ALA A 116 -12.21 5.38 14.79
N GLY A 117 -13.24 4.66 14.35
CA GLY A 117 -14.56 4.63 15.02
C GLY A 117 -15.63 5.59 14.46
N ARG A 118 -15.30 6.44 13.47
CA ARG A 118 -16.30 7.10 12.61
C ARG A 118 -16.39 6.35 11.27
N PRO A 119 -17.56 6.37 10.57
CA PRO A 119 -17.58 5.92 9.18
C PRO A 119 -16.45 6.65 8.45
N PRO A 120 -15.63 5.94 7.66
CA PRO A 120 -14.40 6.51 7.14
C PRO A 120 -14.76 7.82 6.44
N PRO A 121 -14.24 8.98 6.87
CA PRO A 121 -14.23 10.11 5.96
C PRO A 121 -13.50 9.58 4.72
N ARG A 122 -14.07 9.75 3.51
CA ARG A 122 -13.39 9.39 2.25
C ARG A 122 -11.91 9.72 2.40
N SER A 123 -11.07 8.70 2.60
CA SER A 123 -9.74 8.90 3.22
C SER A 123 -8.91 9.87 2.39
N SER A 124 -7.94 10.57 2.98
CA SER A 124 -7.09 11.49 2.20
C SER A 124 -6.34 10.74 1.09
N TRP A 125 -6.04 9.45 1.32
CA TRP A 125 -5.49 8.55 0.30
C TRP A 125 -6.45 8.34 -0.87
N TRP A 126 -7.75 8.13 -0.63
CA TRP A 126 -8.74 8.08 -1.70
C TRP A 126 -8.73 9.34 -2.56
N ARG A 127 -8.60 10.53 -1.96
CA ARG A 127 -8.56 11.79 -2.73
C ARG A 127 -7.30 11.90 -3.59
N ILE A 128 -6.16 11.41 -3.12
CA ILE A 128 -4.89 11.41 -3.87
C ILE A 128 -4.90 10.37 -4.99
N VAL A 129 -5.43 9.17 -4.73
CA VAL A 129 -5.57 8.09 -5.72
C VAL A 129 -6.65 8.41 -6.76
N ALA A 130 -7.77 9.04 -6.35
CA ALA A 130 -8.82 9.48 -7.26
C ALA A 130 -8.43 10.73 -8.08
N SER A 131 -7.61 11.63 -7.53
CA SER A 131 -7.13 12.81 -8.25
C SER A 131 -6.04 12.51 -9.27
N THR A 132 -5.39 11.34 -9.19
CA THR A 132 -4.41 10.91 -10.20
C THR A 132 -5.05 10.44 -11.51
N GLY A 133 -6.40 10.30 -11.57
CA GLY A 133 -7.28 10.60 -12.71
C GLY A 133 -7.02 10.04 -14.13
N LYS A 134 -5.92 9.32 -14.40
CA LYS A 134 -5.52 8.82 -15.72
C LYS A 134 -4.71 7.52 -15.64
N ILE A 135 -5.25 6.50 -14.98
CA ILE A 135 -4.89 5.11 -15.33
C ILE A 135 -6.13 4.51 -15.96
N SER A 136 -6.30 4.78 -17.26
CA SER A 136 -7.14 3.97 -18.13
C SER A 136 -6.41 2.65 -18.33
N ILE A 137 -6.94 1.56 -17.76
CA ILE A 137 -6.55 0.19 -18.13
C ILE A 137 -7.07 -0.04 -19.57
N SER A 138 -6.31 0.38 -20.58
CA SER A 138 -6.63 0.05 -21.97
C SER A 138 -6.07 -1.34 -22.27
N GLY A 139 -6.93 -2.35 -22.15
CA GLY A 139 -6.58 -3.71 -22.53
C GLY A 139 -7.64 -4.79 -22.26
N SER A 140 -8.69 -4.52 -21.48
CA SER A 140 -9.84 -5.42 -21.46
C SER A 140 -11.13 -4.64 -21.65
N ASN A 141 -11.84 -5.01 -22.70
CA ASN A 141 -13.21 -4.61 -22.97
C ASN A 141 -14.15 -5.35 -21.99
N SER A 142 -13.90 -5.22 -20.68
CA SER A 142 -14.78 -5.76 -19.65
C SER A 142 -15.52 -4.60 -19.02
N SER A 143 -16.76 -4.40 -19.48
CA SER A 143 -17.81 -3.85 -18.64
C SER A 143 -17.71 -4.52 -17.28
N TRP A 144 -17.45 -3.73 -16.24
CA TRP A 144 -17.49 -4.19 -14.86
C TRP A 144 -18.79 -4.99 -14.66
N PRO A 145 -18.74 -6.29 -14.31
CA PRO A 145 -19.96 -7.01 -13.98
C PRO A 145 -20.59 -6.33 -12.75
N PRO A 146 -21.89 -6.00 -12.78
CA PRO A 146 -22.57 -5.43 -11.63
C PRO A 146 -22.61 -6.52 -10.55
N GLY A 147 -21.66 -6.48 -9.60
CA GLY A 147 -21.62 -7.50 -8.55
C GLY A 147 -20.36 -7.65 -7.71
N ARG A 148 -19.24 -6.97 -8.01
CA ARG A 148 -18.01 -7.06 -7.16
C ARG A 148 -17.56 -5.73 -6.57
N GLY A 149 -18.50 -4.83 -6.31
CA GLY A 149 -18.29 -3.72 -5.41
C GLY A 149 -18.55 -4.17 -3.98
N ARG A 150 -17.56 -4.77 -3.30
CA ARG A 150 -17.59 -4.92 -1.83
C ARG A 150 -17.16 -3.61 -1.14
N TRP A 151 -17.53 -2.48 -1.72
CA TRP A 151 -17.24 -1.12 -1.25
C TRP A 151 -18.54 -0.35 -0.91
N ALA A 152 -19.68 -1.06 -0.85
CA ALA A 152 -21.00 -0.47 -0.64
C ALA A 152 -21.88 -1.20 0.40
N ARG A 153 -21.31 -2.09 1.23
CA ARG A 153 -22.06 -2.71 2.34
C ARG A 153 -21.16 -3.00 3.54
N ARG A 154 -21.05 -2.05 4.46
CA ARG A 154 -21.70 -2.03 5.78
C ARG A 154 -21.22 -0.80 6.55
#